data_AF-A0AAD4QMU1-F1
#
_entry.id   AF-A0AAD4QMU1-F1
#
_cell.length_a   1.000
_cell.length_b   1.000
_cell.length_c   1.000
_cell.angle_alpha   90.00
_cell.angle_beta   90.00
_cell.angle_gamma   90.00
#
_symmetry.space_group_name_H-M   'P 1'
#
loop_
_entity.id
_entity.type
_entity.pdbx_description
1 polymer ?
#
loop_
_entity_poly.entity_id
_entity_poly.type
_entity_poly.pdbx_seq_one_letter_code
_entity_poly.pdbx_strand_id
1 'polypeptide(L)'
;MVSTTLLCFLPYLFLLFPYTTSYDIIRDYSGSTFFDHWDFYGSWDNLTLGDVWWLDRASAFQNNLAYINEHNRAVIKVDNVSDVPFNEKRNTVRITSQDSYGVGSLWIIDLTHLPYGCSVWPAVWTKGPTWPDDGEIDIIEGVNLMGANQYALHTLPGCSQPQGVVQTGVSGETDCSQPSGCVVSEASPNSFNAGFAAAGGGVWAAQFDVAGIFIWFWSVRDVLNCRKRSIADAMQS
;
A
#
# COMPACT_ATOMS: atom_id res chain seq x y z
N MET A 1 -76.18 -2.33 -23.21
CA MET A 1 -74.83 -2.87 -23.51
C MET A 1 -73.85 -1.72 -23.48
N VAL A 2 -72.59 -2.02 -23.15
CA VAL A 2 -71.42 -1.12 -22.99
C VAL A 2 -71.31 -0.47 -21.61
N SER A 3 -70.21 -0.53 -20.88
CA SER A 3 -69.09 -1.47 -20.73
C SER A 3 -68.33 -0.92 -19.51
N THR A 4 -68.42 -1.58 -18.36
CA THR A 4 -67.75 -1.14 -17.13
C THR A 4 -66.29 -1.59 -17.19
N THR A 5 -65.38 -0.70 -17.56
CA THR A 5 -63.95 -1.02 -17.62
C THR A 5 -63.37 -0.95 -16.20
N LEU A 6 -63.12 -2.11 -15.61
CA LEU A 6 -62.43 -2.27 -14.34
C LEU A 6 -60.93 -1.97 -14.55
N LEU A 7 -60.45 -0.85 -14.04
CA LEU A 7 -59.03 -0.52 -14.01
C LEU A 7 -58.33 -1.36 -12.94
N CYS A 8 -57.68 -2.45 -13.36
CA CYS A 8 -56.72 -3.19 -12.53
C CYS A 8 -55.53 -2.29 -12.21
N PHE A 9 -55.41 -1.84 -10.95
CA PHE A 9 -54.16 -1.33 -10.42
C PHE A 9 -53.18 -2.50 -10.27
N LEU A 10 -52.22 -2.63 -11.18
CA LEU A 10 -51.03 -3.43 -10.94
C LEU A 10 -50.18 -2.71 -9.89
N PRO A 11 -49.79 -3.35 -8.77
CA PRO A 11 -48.80 -2.78 -7.89
C PRO A 11 -47.48 -2.75 -8.67
N TYR A 12 -46.99 -1.55 -8.98
CA TYR A 12 -45.61 -1.36 -9.43
C TYR A 12 -44.70 -1.85 -8.30
N LEU A 13 -44.23 -3.10 -8.43
CA LEU A 13 -43.16 -3.63 -7.61
C LEU A 13 -41.90 -2.85 -8.02
N PHE A 14 -41.61 -1.75 -7.33
CA PHE A 14 -40.32 -1.07 -7.42
C PHE A 14 -39.26 -2.07 -6.94
N LEU A 15 -38.62 -2.74 -7.88
CA LEU A 15 -37.39 -3.48 -7.64
C LEU A 15 -36.34 -2.45 -7.23
N LEU A 16 -36.14 -2.30 -5.92
CA LEU A 16 -34.94 -1.66 -5.37
C LEU A 16 -33.78 -2.57 -5.74
N PHE A 17 -33.16 -2.33 -6.90
CA PHE A 17 -31.87 -2.92 -7.19
C PHE A 17 -30.89 -2.36 -6.14
N PRO A 18 -30.28 -3.20 -5.29
CA PRO A 18 -29.19 -2.73 -4.45
C PRO A 18 -28.13 -2.16 -5.38
N TYR A 19 -27.87 -0.85 -5.26
CA TYR A 19 -26.72 -0.24 -5.89
C TYR A 19 -25.49 -0.84 -5.20
N THR A 20 -24.83 -1.79 -5.86
CA THR A 20 -23.51 -2.24 -5.45
C THR A 20 -22.51 -1.21 -5.95
N THR A 21 -21.90 -0.49 -5.03
CA THR A 21 -20.70 0.30 -5.33
C THR A 21 -19.55 -0.69 -5.45
N SER A 22 -18.99 -0.80 -6.65
CA SER A 22 -17.86 -1.67 -6.94
C SER A 22 -16.69 -0.84 -7.44
N TYR A 23 -15.48 -1.35 -7.21
CA TYR A 23 -14.26 -0.77 -7.74
C TYR A 23 -13.93 -1.42 -9.08
N ASP A 24 -13.59 -0.60 -10.07
CA ASP A 24 -13.04 -1.06 -11.34
C ASP A 24 -11.51 -1.09 -11.27
N ILE A 25 -10.90 -2.12 -11.85
CA ILE A 25 -9.43 -2.17 -12.00
C ILE A 25 -9.06 -1.19 -13.11
N ILE A 26 -8.42 -0.09 -12.73
CA ILE A 26 -7.93 0.92 -13.68
C ILE A 26 -6.47 0.71 -14.07
N ARG A 27 -5.68 0.02 -13.22
CA ARG A 27 -4.27 -0.30 -13.44
C ARG A 27 -3.88 -1.58 -12.71
N ASP A 28 -3.00 -2.36 -13.35
CA ASP A 28 -2.36 -3.54 -12.79
C ASP A 28 -0.86 -3.45 -13.04
N TYR A 29 -0.08 -3.36 -11.95
CA TYR A 29 1.37 -3.44 -11.98
C TYR A 29 1.77 -4.87 -11.59
N SER A 30 1.82 -5.77 -12.56
CA SER A 30 2.20 -7.15 -12.33
C SER A 30 2.97 -7.75 -13.51
N GLY A 31 3.61 -8.89 -13.25
CA GLY A 31 4.28 -9.67 -14.28
C GLY A 31 5.40 -8.94 -15.01
N SER A 32 5.59 -9.31 -16.28
CA SER A 32 6.67 -8.79 -17.12
C SER A 32 6.60 -7.28 -17.36
N THR A 33 5.42 -6.69 -17.21
CA THR A 33 5.15 -5.26 -17.45
C THR A 33 5.17 -4.42 -16.18
N PHE A 34 5.50 -5.03 -15.02
CA PHE A 34 5.49 -4.33 -13.73
C PHE A 34 6.23 -3.00 -13.78
N PHE A 35 7.41 -2.95 -14.40
CA PHE A 35 8.31 -1.78 -14.42
C PHE A 35 8.06 -0.79 -15.57
N ASP A 36 6.96 -0.93 -16.33
CA ASP A 36 6.73 -0.12 -17.54
C ASP A 36 6.30 1.32 -17.20
N HIS A 37 5.58 1.49 -16.09
CA HIS A 37 4.97 2.75 -15.67
C HIS A 37 5.58 3.29 -14.36
N TRP A 38 6.90 3.13 -14.23
CA TRP A 38 7.66 3.56 -13.04
C TRP A 38 8.90 4.35 -13.43
N ASP A 39 9.07 5.48 -12.77
CA ASP A 39 10.30 6.27 -12.83
C ASP A 39 11.27 5.79 -11.75
N PHE A 40 12.53 5.58 -12.13
CA PHE A 40 13.60 5.21 -11.22
C PHE A 40 14.34 6.47 -10.75
N TYR A 41 14.58 6.58 -9.45
CA TYR A 41 15.03 7.85 -8.88
C TYR A 41 16.41 8.32 -9.35
N GLY A 42 17.40 7.42 -9.45
CA GLY A 42 18.69 7.72 -10.09
C GLY A 42 19.53 8.83 -9.44
N SER A 43 19.43 9.04 -8.13
CA SER A 43 20.12 10.11 -7.41
C SER A 43 20.47 9.72 -5.97
N TRP A 44 21.31 10.51 -5.31
CA TRP A 44 21.53 10.40 -3.87
C TRP A 44 20.25 10.73 -3.09
N ASP A 45 20.12 10.17 -1.88
CA ASP A 45 18.97 10.44 -1.01
C ASP A 45 19.03 11.84 -0.39
N ASN A 46 18.33 12.77 -1.04
CA ASN A 46 18.19 14.16 -0.60
C ASN A 46 16.94 14.42 0.25
N LEU A 47 16.12 13.39 0.53
CA LEU A 47 14.88 13.57 1.30
C LEU A 47 15.07 13.09 2.74
N THR A 48 15.47 11.82 2.90
CA THR A 48 15.63 11.17 4.21
C THR A 48 17.08 11.09 4.66
N LEU A 49 18.02 11.48 3.79
CA LEU A 49 19.46 11.50 4.05
C LEU A 49 20.03 10.14 4.50
N GLY A 50 19.44 9.05 3.99
CA GLY A 50 19.87 7.68 4.23
C GLY A 50 21.25 7.37 3.62
N ASP A 51 21.85 6.27 4.08
CA ASP A 51 23.15 5.81 3.58
C ASP A 51 23.03 4.96 2.30
N VAL A 52 22.36 5.55 1.31
CA VAL A 52 21.94 4.86 0.08
C VAL A 52 22.25 5.68 -1.16
N TRP A 53 22.58 4.96 -2.23
CA TRP A 53 22.60 5.51 -3.59
C TRP A 53 21.47 4.86 -4.39
N TRP A 54 20.53 5.68 -4.88
CA TRP A 54 19.42 5.18 -5.68
C TRP A 54 19.84 5.07 -7.13
N LEU A 55 19.86 3.84 -7.66
CA LEU A 55 20.23 3.60 -9.04
C LEU A 55 19.17 4.12 -10.01
N ASP A 56 19.63 4.54 -11.19
CA ASP A 56 18.76 4.75 -12.34
C ASP A 56 18.26 3.40 -12.90
N ARG A 57 17.32 3.45 -13.84
CA ARG A 57 16.70 2.26 -14.41
C ARG A 57 17.74 1.30 -15.02
N ALA A 58 18.63 1.83 -15.86
CA ALA A 58 19.60 1.00 -16.57
C ALA A 58 20.55 0.29 -15.60
N SER A 59 21.07 1.02 -14.62
CA SER A 59 21.97 0.51 -13.59
C SER A 59 21.26 -0.47 -12.66
N ALA A 60 19.99 -0.23 -12.29
CA ALA A 60 19.21 -1.13 -11.46
C ALA A 60 19.03 -2.52 -12.11
N PHE A 61 18.70 -2.56 -13.42
CA PHE A 61 18.61 -3.82 -14.16
C PHE A 61 19.99 -4.46 -14.37
N GLN A 62 21.01 -3.69 -14.74
CA GLN A 62 22.36 -4.20 -14.97
C GLN A 62 22.97 -4.85 -13.71
N ASN A 63 22.70 -4.27 -12.53
CA ASN A 63 23.18 -4.77 -11.25
C ASN A 63 22.24 -5.80 -10.61
N ASN A 64 21.17 -6.23 -11.30
CA ASN A 64 20.16 -7.16 -10.77
C ASN A 64 19.52 -6.69 -9.43
N LEU A 65 19.36 -5.38 -9.26
CA LEU A 65 18.66 -4.78 -8.12
C LEU A 65 17.17 -4.52 -8.42
N ALA A 66 16.79 -4.51 -9.70
CA ALA A 66 15.42 -4.58 -10.17
C ALA A 66 15.31 -5.58 -11.32
N TYR A 67 14.38 -6.55 -11.25
CA TYR A 67 14.16 -7.54 -12.31
C TYR A 67 12.84 -8.29 -12.14
N ILE A 68 12.43 -9.05 -13.16
CA ILE A 68 11.32 -10.00 -13.09
C ILE A 68 11.92 -11.40 -12.88
N ASN A 69 11.51 -12.09 -11.83
CA ASN A 69 12.00 -13.44 -11.56
C ASN A 69 11.27 -14.52 -12.39
N GLU A 70 11.73 -15.77 -12.29
CA GLU A 70 11.16 -16.93 -12.98
C GLU A 70 9.68 -17.24 -12.65
N HIS A 71 9.16 -16.68 -11.55
CA HIS A 71 7.76 -16.80 -11.15
C HIS A 71 6.90 -15.62 -11.63
N ASN A 72 7.43 -14.79 -12.55
CA ASN A 72 6.78 -13.60 -13.08
C ASN A 72 6.44 -12.56 -11.99
N ARG A 73 7.32 -12.42 -10.98
CA ARG A 73 7.19 -11.42 -9.91
C ARG A 73 8.29 -10.39 -10.04
N ALA A 74 7.93 -9.11 -9.85
CA ALA A 74 8.90 -8.06 -9.73
C ALA A 74 9.69 -8.22 -8.43
N VAL A 75 11.01 -8.07 -8.55
CA VAL A 75 11.94 -8.05 -7.42
C VAL A 75 12.64 -6.71 -7.45
N ILE A 76 12.58 -6.02 -6.31
CA ILE A 76 13.32 -4.79 -6.03
C ILE A 76 14.11 -5.06 -4.76
N LYS A 77 15.42 -4.85 -4.80
CA LYS A 77 16.30 -5.18 -3.67
C LYS A 77 17.47 -4.23 -3.53
N VAL A 78 18.04 -4.24 -2.33
CA VAL A 78 19.32 -3.62 -2.02
C VAL A 78 20.48 -4.50 -2.49
N ASP A 79 21.62 -3.88 -2.80
CA ASP A 79 22.88 -4.62 -2.93
C ASP A 79 23.25 -5.25 -1.59
N ASN A 80 23.16 -6.57 -1.55
CA ASN A 80 23.44 -7.40 -0.39
C ASN A 80 24.65 -8.34 -0.61
N VAL A 81 25.50 -8.04 -1.58
CA VAL A 81 26.67 -8.87 -1.94
C VAL A 81 27.98 -8.09 -1.80
N SER A 82 27.99 -6.81 -2.19
CA SER A 82 29.21 -6.01 -2.12
C SER A 82 29.48 -5.41 -0.74
N ASP A 83 30.77 -5.28 -0.43
CA ASP A 83 31.25 -4.38 0.61
C ASP A 83 31.20 -2.94 0.09
N VAL A 84 30.62 -2.04 0.89
CA VAL A 84 30.54 -0.62 0.54
C VAL A 84 31.85 0.06 0.96
N PRO A 85 32.63 0.63 0.03
CA PRO A 85 33.85 1.36 0.38
C PRO A 85 33.59 2.51 1.35
N PHE A 86 34.60 2.87 2.13
CA PHE A 86 34.49 4.03 3.02
C PHE A 86 34.11 5.28 2.21
N ASN A 87 33.12 6.02 2.71
CA ASN A 87 32.56 7.23 2.09
C ASN A 87 31.74 7.00 0.81
N GLU A 88 31.45 5.74 0.46
CA GLU A 88 30.43 5.37 -0.53
C GLU A 88 29.13 4.94 0.15
N LYS A 89 28.06 4.77 -0.65
CA LYS A 89 26.71 4.47 -0.17
C LYS A 89 26.23 3.13 -0.74
N ARG A 90 25.34 2.45 -0.03
CA ARG A 90 24.79 1.17 -0.51
C ARG A 90 23.82 1.37 -1.66
N ASN A 91 24.03 0.69 -2.77
CA ASN A 91 23.14 0.75 -3.93
C ASN A 91 21.78 0.09 -3.63
N THR A 92 20.71 0.78 -4.00
CA THR A 92 19.34 0.27 -3.93
C THR A 92 18.46 1.02 -4.94
N VAL A 93 17.16 0.73 -4.94
CA VAL A 93 16.21 1.22 -5.94
C VAL A 93 15.02 1.86 -5.24
N ARG A 94 14.67 3.07 -5.69
CA ARG A 94 13.42 3.76 -5.40
C ARG A 94 12.71 3.98 -6.73
N ILE A 95 11.45 3.60 -6.79
CA ILE A 95 10.58 3.83 -7.93
C ILE A 95 9.38 4.69 -7.53
N THR A 96 8.82 5.42 -8.50
CA THR A 96 7.59 6.21 -8.33
C THR A 96 6.71 5.99 -9.56
N SER A 97 5.42 5.74 -9.34
CA SER A 97 4.49 5.47 -10.46
C SER A 97 4.34 6.71 -11.32
N GLN A 98 4.22 6.51 -12.63
CA GLN A 98 3.89 7.59 -13.56
C GLN A 98 2.40 7.97 -13.49
N ASP A 99 1.56 7.04 -13.02
CA ASP A 99 0.15 7.30 -12.75
C ASP A 99 -0.04 7.92 -11.36
N SER A 100 -1.09 8.73 -11.22
CA SER A 100 -1.55 9.33 -9.96
C SER A 100 -3.01 8.98 -9.72
N TYR A 101 -3.37 8.83 -8.45
CA TYR A 101 -4.67 8.31 -8.02
C TYR A 101 -5.27 9.24 -6.97
N GLY A 102 -6.46 9.77 -7.24
CA GLY A 102 -7.15 10.70 -6.35
C GLY A 102 -8.03 10.02 -5.31
N VAL A 103 -8.77 10.84 -4.56
CA VAL A 103 -9.82 10.35 -3.64
C VAL A 103 -10.83 9.48 -4.40
N GLY A 104 -11.26 8.40 -3.76
CA GLY A 104 -12.05 7.32 -4.36
C GLY A 104 -11.22 6.16 -4.88
N SER A 105 -9.91 6.10 -4.56
CA SER A 105 -9.01 5.05 -5.00
C SER A 105 -8.87 3.92 -3.97
N LEU A 106 -8.61 2.71 -4.46
CA LEU A 106 -8.27 1.54 -3.68
C LEU A 106 -7.00 0.92 -4.27
N TRP A 107 -5.94 0.84 -3.48
CA TRP A 107 -4.71 0.14 -3.84
C TRP A 107 -4.67 -1.23 -3.19
N ILE A 108 -4.38 -2.26 -3.98
CA ILE A 108 -4.14 -3.62 -3.50
C ILE A 108 -2.66 -3.95 -3.74
N ILE A 109 -1.94 -4.27 -2.66
CA ILE A 109 -0.51 -4.53 -2.66
C ILE A 109 -0.28 -5.96 -2.18
N ASP A 110 -0.01 -6.89 -3.11
CA ASP A 110 0.29 -8.29 -2.83
C ASP A 110 1.80 -8.53 -2.90
N LEU A 111 2.43 -8.82 -1.76
CA LEU A 111 3.87 -9.00 -1.64
C LEU A 111 4.18 -10.34 -1.01
N THR A 112 5.16 -11.04 -1.55
CA THR A 112 5.66 -12.30 -0.97
C THR A 112 6.85 -12.10 -0.04
N HIS A 113 7.48 -10.92 -0.07
CA HIS A 113 8.67 -10.60 0.73
C HIS A 113 8.81 -9.08 0.90
N LEU A 114 9.28 -8.64 2.07
CA LEU A 114 9.68 -7.27 2.37
C LEU A 114 11.17 -7.26 2.76
N PRO A 115 11.96 -6.24 2.41
CA PRO A 115 13.32 -6.10 2.95
C PRO A 115 13.29 -6.02 4.49
N TYR A 116 14.28 -6.58 5.17
CA TYR A 116 14.40 -6.46 6.62
C TYR A 116 15.84 -6.65 7.09
N GLY A 117 16.15 -6.12 8.27
CA GLY A 117 17.48 -6.21 8.88
C GLY A 117 17.88 -4.92 9.59
N CYS A 118 18.99 -4.97 10.33
CA CYS A 118 19.55 -3.75 10.94
C CYS A 118 19.82 -2.70 9.85
N SER A 119 19.48 -1.45 10.12
CA SER A 119 19.67 -0.30 9.23
C SER A 119 18.85 -0.33 7.93
N VAL A 120 17.88 -1.24 7.80
CA VAL A 120 16.95 -1.28 6.66
C VAL A 120 15.69 -0.48 6.99
N TRP A 121 15.24 0.35 6.05
CA TRP A 121 14.00 1.11 6.13
C TRP A 121 13.27 0.99 4.79
N PRO A 122 12.46 -0.07 4.59
CA PRO A 122 11.66 -0.21 3.38
C PRO A 122 10.33 0.54 3.55
N ALA A 123 9.83 1.06 2.43
CA ALA A 123 8.54 1.73 2.40
C ALA A 123 7.75 1.41 1.12
N VAL A 124 6.44 1.23 1.25
CA VAL A 124 5.45 1.38 0.17
C VAL A 124 4.46 2.43 0.64
N TRP A 125 4.51 3.58 -0.03
CA TRP A 125 3.82 4.78 0.40
C TRP A 125 3.34 5.57 -0.80
N THR A 126 2.46 6.53 -0.54
CA THR A 126 1.94 7.47 -1.54
C THR A 126 2.27 8.89 -1.13
N LYS A 127 2.39 9.78 -2.11
CA LYS A 127 2.59 11.22 -1.88
C LYS A 127 1.70 12.03 -2.80
N GLY A 128 1.35 13.22 -2.35
CA GLY A 128 0.75 14.23 -3.21
C GLY A 128 1.74 14.79 -4.26
N PRO A 129 1.24 15.55 -5.24
CA PRO A 129 2.07 16.15 -6.30
C PRO A 129 3.21 17.03 -5.78
N THR A 130 2.94 17.80 -4.72
CA THR A 130 3.89 18.70 -4.05
C THR A 130 4.25 18.12 -2.69
N TRP A 131 5.27 17.29 -2.63
CA TRP A 131 5.72 16.71 -1.36
C TRP A 131 6.70 17.66 -0.63
N PRO A 132 6.55 17.88 0.69
CA PRO A 132 5.63 17.19 1.61
C PRO A 132 4.26 17.86 1.80
N ASP A 133 4.01 19.01 1.19
CA ASP A 133 2.86 19.86 1.49
C ASP A 133 1.48 19.26 1.12
N ASP A 134 1.43 18.40 0.10
CA ASP A 134 0.21 17.70 -0.34
C ASP A 134 -0.02 16.37 0.39
N GLY A 135 0.79 16.08 1.42
CA GLY A 135 0.66 14.93 2.30
C GLY A 135 1.22 13.61 1.76
N GLU A 136 1.20 12.62 2.65
CA GLU A 136 1.77 11.29 2.45
C GLU A 136 1.00 10.23 3.25
N ILE A 137 0.89 9.04 2.66
CA ILE A 137 0.25 7.86 3.25
C ILE A 137 1.24 6.71 3.23
N ASP A 138 1.72 6.32 4.40
CA ASP A 138 2.64 5.20 4.58
C ASP A 138 1.84 3.92 4.83
N ILE A 139 1.76 3.09 3.79
CA ILE A 139 0.95 1.87 3.80
C ILE A 139 1.77 0.71 4.38
N ILE A 140 3.04 0.62 3.99
CA ILE A 140 3.98 -0.36 4.52
C ILE A 140 5.24 0.41 4.89
N GLU A 141 5.56 0.49 6.17
CA GLU A 141 6.76 1.16 6.63
C GLU A 141 7.26 0.54 7.95
N GLY A 142 8.57 0.48 8.09
CA GLY A 142 9.22 0.12 9.34
C GLY A 142 10.72 0.33 9.26
N VAL A 143 11.37 0.40 10.41
CA VAL A 143 12.82 0.59 10.49
C VAL A 143 13.49 -0.54 11.24
N ASN A 144 14.71 -0.86 10.83
CA ASN A 144 15.58 -1.82 11.49
C ASN A 144 14.90 -3.18 11.68
N LEU A 145 14.77 -3.61 12.94
CA LEU A 145 14.23 -4.89 13.35
C LEU A 145 12.81 -4.77 13.93
N MET A 146 12.05 -3.73 13.56
CA MET A 146 10.63 -3.65 13.91
C MET A 146 9.91 -4.96 13.53
N GLY A 147 9.12 -5.48 14.47
CA GLY A 147 8.44 -6.78 14.31
C GLY A 147 7.06 -6.67 13.67
N ALA A 148 6.52 -5.45 13.58
CA ALA A 148 5.22 -5.14 13.04
C ALA A 148 5.32 -3.93 12.09
N ASN A 149 4.40 -3.88 11.13
CA ASN A 149 4.26 -2.75 10.23
C ASN A 149 3.79 -1.51 11.00
N GLN A 150 4.24 -0.34 10.58
CA GLN A 150 3.71 0.95 11.03
C GLN A 150 3.02 1.62 9.85
N TYR A 151 1.78 2.04 10.07
CA TYR A 151 1.05 2.94 9.18
C TYR A 151 1.27 4.37 9.67
N ALA A 152 1.43 5.31 8.76
CA ALA A 152 1.52 6.72 9.10
C ALA A 152 0.79 7.60 8.07
N LEU A 153 0.29 8.75 8.54
CA LEU A 153 -0.13 9.84 7.66
C LEU A 153 0.65 11.10 8.03
N HIS A 154 1.10 11.80 7.00
CA HIS A 154 1.77 13.09 7.13
C HIS A 154 0.94 14.16 6.44
N THR A 155 0.63 15.23 7.16
CA THR A 155 -0.17 16.35 6.65
C THR A 155 0.37 17.69 7.17
N LEU A 156 -0.13 18.78 6.59
CA LEU A 156 -0.02 20.10 7.23
C LEU A 156 -0.84 20.14 8.54
N PRO A 157 -0.61 21.14 9.42
CA PRO A 157 -1.36 21.29 10.67
C PRO A 157 -2.88 21.33 10.48
N GLY A 158 -3.60 20.67 11.39
CA GLY A 158 -5.07 20.64 11.41
C GLY A 158 -5.70 19.29 11.07
N CYS A 159 -4.91 18.25 10.84
CA CYS A 159 -5.38 16.88 10.73
C CYS A 159 -4.91 16.05 11.92
N SER A 160 -5.84 15.37 12.59
CA SER A 160 -5.51 14.43 13.65
C SER A 160 -6.46 13.23 13.58
N GLN A 161 -5.96 12.06 13.96
CA GLN A 161 -6.80 10.87 14.07
C GLN A 161 -7.92 11.13 15.11
N PRO A 162 -9.20 10.90 14.75
CA PRO A 162 -10.29 11.11 15.68
C PRO A 162 -10.25 10.11 16.85
N GLN A 163 -10.88 10.47 17.96
CA GLN A 163 -11.07 9.54 19.08
C GLN A 163 -12.12 8.49 18.74
N GLY A 164 -11.98 7.29 19.31
CA GLY A 164 -12.96 6.22 19.17
C GLY A 164 -12.99 5.55 17.80
N VAL A 165 -11.90 5.66 17.03
CA VAL A 165 -11.72 4.88 15.79
C VAL A 165 -11.90 3.39 16.05
N VAL A 166 -12.60 2.72 15.16
CA VAL A 166 -12.75 1.27 15.19
C VAL A 166 -11.64 0.69 14.31
N GLN A 167 -10.61 0.13 14.94
CA GLN A 167 -9.47 -0.49 14.27
C GLN A 167 -8.89 -1.61 15.13
N THR A 168 -8.16 -2.53 14.51
CA THR A 168 -7.42 -3.59 15.21
C THR A 168 -6.01 -3.16 15.62
N GLY A 169 -5.43 -2.20 14.91
CA GLY A 169 -4.11 -1.63 15.21
C GLY A 169 -4.11 -0.72 16.44
N VAL A 170 -2.90 -0.42 16.93
CA VAL A 170 -2.69 0.40 18.12
C VAL A 170 -2.22 1.79 17.71
N SER A 171 -3.04 2.82 17.97
CA SER A 171 -2.66 4.22 17.71
C SER A 171 -1.50 4.66 18.60
N GLY A 172 -0.54 5.38 18.00
CA GLY A 172 0.53 6.08 18.69
C GLY A 172 0.29 7.59 18.70
N GLU A 173 1.16 8.34 18.04
CA GLU A 173 0.92 9.76 17.74
C GLU A 173 -0.36 9.91 16.93
N THR A 174 -1.19 10.91 17.25
CA THR A 174 -2.49 11.13 16.60
C THR A 174 -2.53 12.43 15.81
N ASP A 175 -1.63 13.38 16.03
CA ASP A 175 -1.49 14.59 15.21
C ASP A 175 -0.62 14.31 13.98
N CYS A 176 -1.24 14.37 12.80
CA CYS A 176 -0.59 14.02 11.53
C CYS A 176 0.40 15.08 11.03
N SER A 177 0.50 16.22 11.71
CA SER A 177 1.49 17.26 11.43
C SER A 177 2.78 17.16 12.24
N GLN A 178 2.85 16.21 13.18
CA GLN A 178 4.09 15.93 13.90
C GLN A 178 5.14 15.30 12.98
N PRO A 179 6.44 15.36 13.32
CA PRO A 179 7.50 14.78 12.50
C PRO A 179 7.34 13.27 12.22
N SER A 180 6.72 12.52 13.13
CA SER A 180 6.41 11.10 12.94
C SER A 180 5.15 10.84 12.10
N GLY A 181 4.38 11.89 11.78
CA GLY A 181 3.00 11.74 11.37
C GLY A 181 2.13 11.18 12.49
N CYS A 182 0.86 10.93 12.18
CA CYS A 182 -0.04 10.19 13.05
C CYS A 182 0.09 8.71 12.69
N VAL A 183 0.37 7.87 13.69
CA VAL A 183 0.85 6.50 13.46
C VAL A 183 -0.08 5.46 14.07
N VAL A 184 -0.19 4.33 13.39
CA VAL A 184 -0.87 3.12 13.89
C VAL A 184 0.06 1.93 13.72
N SER A 185 0.31 1.21 14.81
CA SER A 185 1.10 -0.02 14.80
C SER A 185 0.19 -1.22 14.51
N GLU A 186 0.59 -2.06 13.56
CA GLU A 186 -0.15 -3.27 13.20
C GLU A 186 -0.10 -4.30 14.35
N ALA A 187 -1.27 -4.80 14.75
CA ALA A 187 -1.37 -5.80 15.82
C ALA A 187 -1.34 -7.23 15.26
N SER A 188 -1.65 -7.42 13.99
CA SER A 188 -1.67 -8.70 13.31
C SER A 188 -0.25 -9.29 13.24
N PRO A 189 -0.08 -10.59 13.55
CA PRO A 189 1.22 -11.22 13.50
C PRO A 189 1.75 -11.30 12.08
N ASN A 190 3.08 -11.35 11.93
CA ASN A 190 3.76 -11.51 10.64
C ASN A 190 3.46 -10.39 9.63
N SER A 191 3.17 -9.17 10.10
CA SER A 191 2.97 -8.00 9.24
C SER A 191 4.27 -7.37 8.74
N PHE A 192 5.42 -7.76 9.29
CA PHE A 192 6.71 -7.22 8.88
C PHE A 192 7.87 -8.20 9.14
N ASN A 193 9.07 -7.80 8.68
CA ASN A 193 10.34 -8.47 8.98
C ASN A 193 10.38 -9.95 8.54
N ALA A 194 11.28 -10.74 9.15
CA ALA A 194 11.43 -12.17 8.86
C ALA A 194 10.12 -12.97 9.07
N GLY A 195 9.23 -12.53 9.95
CA GLY A 195 7.92 -13.14 10.16
C GLY A 195 7.04 -13.08 8.90
N PHE A 196 6.98 -11.92 8.24
CA PHE A 196 6.27 -11.74 6.98
C PHE A 196 6.77 -12.69 5.88
N ALA A 197 8.09 -12.75 5.69
CA ALA A 197 8.71 -13.66 4.72
C ALA A 197 8.44 -15.14 5.05
N ALA A 198 8.55 -15.53 6.32
CA ALA A 198 8.27 -16.91 6.78
C ALA A 198 6.78 -17.29 6.70
N ALA A 199 5.87 -16.31 6.69
CA ALA A 199 4.45 -16.54 6.45
C ALA A 199 4.11 -16.71 4.97
N GLY A 200 5.05 -16.43 4.06
CA GLY A 200 4.83 -16.43 2.60
C GLY A 200 4.31 -15.09 2.06
N GLY A 201 4.36 -14.03 2.88
CA GLY A 201 3.92 -12.70 2.53
C GLY A 201 2.50 -12.36 3.01
N GLY A 202 1.88 -11.41 2.31
CA GLY A 202 0.57 -10.88 2.65
C GLY A 202 0.10 -9.80 1.69
N VAL A 203 -1.14 -9.39 1.89
CA VAL A 203 -1.84 -8.41 1.05
C VAL A 203 -2.23 -7.22 1.92
N TRP A 204 -1.94 -6.02 1.42
CA TRP A 204 -2.52 -4.79 1.94
C TRP A 204 -3.60 -4.28 1.00
N ALA A 205 -4.69 -3.77 1.57
CA ALA A 205 -5.63 -2.91 0.88
C ALA A 205 -5.58 -1.53 1.53
N ALA A 206 -5.38 -0.49 0.74
CA ALA A 206 -5.40 0.90 1.19
C ALA A 206 -6.46 1.66 0.41
N GLN A 207 -7.50 2.12 1.10
CA GLN A 207 -8.59 2.91 0.53
C GLN A 207 -8.38 4.38 0.87
N PHE A 208 -8.39 5.23 -0.15
CA PHE A 208 -8.35 6.69 0.00
C PHE A 208 -9.73 7.26 -0.35
N ASP A 209 -10.52 7.58 0.68
CA ASP A 209 -11.91 8.00 0.53
C ASP A 209 -12.13 9.39 1.15
N VAL A 210 -13.25 10.02 0.79
CA VAL A 210 -13.68 11.29 1.41
C VAL A 210 -13.94 11.15 2.92
N ALA A 211 -14.29 9.96 3.39
CA ALA A 211 -14.51 9.67 4.81
C ALA A 211 -13.20 9.45 5.60
N GLY A 212 -12.09 9.19 4.89
CA GLY A 212 -10.80 8.94 5.52
C GLY A 212 -9.94 7.95 4.74
N ILE A 213 -8.86 7.53 5.38
CA ILE A 213 -7.93 6.53 4.86
C ILE A 213 -8.08 5.27 5.70
N PHE A 214 -8.30 4.15 5.02
CA PHE A 214 -8.51 2.86 5.65
C PHE A 214 -7.49 1.87 5.09
N ILE A 215 -6.78 1.18 5.98
CA ILE A 215 -5.73 0.24 5.59
C ILE A 215 -5.97 -1.08 6.29
N TRP A 216 -5.98 -2.16 5.52
CA TRP A 216 -6.13 -3.52 5.99
C TRP A 216 -4.90 -4.34 5.60
N PHE A 217 -4.56 -5.29 6.47
CA PHE A 217 -3.53 -6.28 6.20
C PHE A 217 -4.10 -7.68 6.40
N TRP A 218 -3.79 -8.57 5.46
CA TRP A 218 -4.03 -10.01 5.60
C TRP A 218 -2.75 -10.77 5.29
N SER A 219 -2.24 -11.53 6.25
CA SER A 219 -1.16 -12.49 5.99
C SER A 219 -1.65 -13.57 5.03
N VAL A 220 -0.79 -14.08 4.14
CA VAL A 220 -1.15 -15.16 3.19
C VAL A 220 -1.76 -16.37 3.91
N ARG A 221 -1.31 -16.67 5.15
CA ARG A 221 -1.89 -17.75 5.96
C ARG A 221 -3.37 -17.52 6.29
N ASP A 222 -3.81 -16.28 6.40
CA ASP A 222 -5.20 -15.89 6.70
C ASP A 222 -6.04 -15.73 5.43
N VAL A 223 -5.44 -15.25 4.34
CA VAL A 223 -6.09 -15.18 3.01
C VAL A 223 -6.47 -16.56 2.50
N LEU A 224 -5.63 -17.58 2.73
CA LEU A 224 -5.95 -18.97 2.38
C LEU A 224 -7.17 -19.52 3.14
N ASN A 225 -7.42 -19.04 4.36
CA ASN A 225 -8.64 -19.34 5.11
C ASN A 225 -9.86 -18.58 4.57
N CYS A 226 -9.64 -17.38 4.01
CA CYS A 226 -10.69 -16.54 3.41
C CYS A 226 -11.05 -16.88 1.97
N ARG A 227 -10.32 -17.72 1.21
CA ARG A 227 -10.70 -18.15 -0.17
C ARG A 227 -12.08 -18.84 -0.31
N LYS A 228 -12.89 -18.89 0.76
CA LYS A 228 -14.32 -19.17 0.73
C LYS A 228 -15.21 -17.93 0.55
N ARG A 229 -14.65 -16.70 0.52
CA ARG A 229 -15.31 -15.40 0.31
C ARG A 229 -14.39 -14.44 -0.47
N SER A 230 -14.97 -13.46 -1.17
CA SER A 230 -14.21 -12.53 -2.01
C SER A 230 -13.46 -11.49 -1.15
N ILE A 231 -12.41 -10.87 -1.70
CA ILE A 231 -11.69 -9.76 -1.03
C ILE A 231 -12.65 -8.60 -0.70
N ALA A 232 -13.66 -8.37 -1.54
CA ALA A 232 -14.72 -7.39 -1.30
C ALA A 232 -15.58 -7.71 -0.05
N ASP A 233 -15.75 -9.00 0.28
CA ASP A 233 -16.46 -9.41 1.51
C ASP A 233 -15.59 -9.22 2.76
N ALA A 234 -14.25 -9.24 2.62
CA ALA A 234 -13.31 -9.07 3.73
C ALA A 234 -13.09 -7.61 4.11
N MET A 235 -13.34 -6.66 3.20
CA MET A 235 -13.28 -5.22 3.48
C MET A 235 -14.51 -4.69 4.23
N GLN A 236 -15.56 -5.50 4.38
CA GLN A 236 -16.80 -5.14 5.10
C GLN A 236 -16.84 -5.63 6.56
N SER A 237 -15.82 -6.36 7.01
CA SER A 237 -15.69 -6.91 8.37
C SER A 237 -14.62 -6.21 9.18
#